data_AF-A0A1I5YXZ1-F1
#
_entry.id   AF-A0A1I5YXZ1-F1
#
_cell.length_a   1.000
_cell.length_b   1.000
_cell.length_c   1.000
_cell.angle_alpha   90.00
_cell.angle_beta   90.00
_cell.angle_gamma   90.00
#
_symmetry.space_group_name_H-M   'P 1'
#
loop_
_entity.id
_entity.type
_entity.pdbx_description
1 polymer ?
#
loop_
_entity_poly.entity_id
_entity_poly.type
_entity_poly.pdbx_seq_one_letter_code
_entity_poly.pdbx_strand_id
1 'polypeptide(L)'
;TANKGAESGCYTSTNSSWSGWIARKTWAEPNFINGCLGYSSSKKGTKKFPWNSVDDVPNKYICSKNNPKETAEKNLLSYVYQCEGDNGDEESTDGYKYRGHGWIQLTWKKQYVQFNNWMKTYTPDDFKDVVDNSDLIGEDKTIDAISGMWYWQTRGLNTTADTLKEGCSLKSFETISKKVNSAALDNDKRKEIFDKAIQILK
;
A
#
# COMPACT_ATOMS: atom_id res chain seq x y z
N THR A 1 2.42 6.21 -21.00
CA THR A 1 2.21 5.09 -20.07
C THR A 1 2.61 5.57 -18.69
N ALA A 2 1.66 5.67 -17.76
CA ALA A 2 1.99 6.02 -16.38
C ALA A 2 2.73 4.82 -15.78
N ASN A 3 4.04 4.93 -15.60
CA ASN A 3 4.79 4.02 -14.73
C ASN A 3 4.29 4.29 -13.30
N LYS A 4 3.18 3.66 -12.92
CA LYS A 4 2.78 3.60 -11.51
C LYS A 4 3.81 2.72 -10.82
N GLY A 5 4.69 3.36 -10.05
CA GLY A 5 5.65 2.65 -9.24
C GLY A 5 4.88 1.74 -8.29
N ALA A 6 5.07 0.43 -8.44
CA ALA A 6 5.16 -0.42 -7.27
C ALA A 6 6.09 0.30 -6.27
N GLU A 7 5.84 0.18 -4.96
CA GLU A 7 6.72 0.69 -3.91
C GLU A 7 8.11 0.06 -4.08
N SER A 8 8.89 0.60 -5.00
CA SER A 8 10.12 0.02 -5.51
C SER A 8 11.08 1.15 -5.77
N GLY A 9 12.29 0.99 -5.30
CA GLY A 9 13.14 2.14 -5.05
C GLY A 9 14.45 1.72 -4.44
N CYS A 10 15.52 2.00 -5.19
CA CYS A 10 16.85 1.96 -4.62
C CYS A 10 17.07 3.25 -3.84
N TYR A 11 17.06 3.16 -2.52
CA TYR A 11 17.33 4.30 -1.68
C TYR A 11 18.83 4.40 -1.43
N THR A 12 19.51 5.20 -2.25
CA THR A 12 20.96 5.44 -2.13
C THR A 12 21.30 6.51 -1.08
N SER A 13 20.28 7.24 -0.62
CA SER A 13 20.32 8.26 0.43
C SER A 13 18.88 8.58 0.87
N THR A 14 18.69 9.33 1.97
CA THR A 14 17.36 9.86 2.30
C THR A 14 16.86 10.76 1.17
N ASN A 15 15.73 10.39 0.59
CA ASN A 15 14.91 11.25 -0.26
C ASN A 15 13.62 11.65 0.49
N SER A 16 12.76 12.44 -0.13
CA SER A 16 11.49 12.88 0.48
C SER A 16 10.58 11.73 0.91
N SER A 17 10.75 10.52 0.36
CA SER A 17 10.02 9.33 0.80
C SER A 17 10.49 8.84 2.18
N TRP A 18 11.76 9.02 2.54
CA TRP A 18 12.31 8.66 3.86
C TRP A 18 11.85 9.57 4.98
N SER A 19 12.02 10.89 4.81
CA SER A 19 11.55 11.90 5.77
C SER A 19 10.01 12.09 5.76
N GLY A 20 9.36 11.49 4.76
CA GLY A 20 7.93 11.42 4.60
C GLY A 20 7.30 10.28 5.39
N TRP A 21 6.69 9.34 4.68
CA TRP A 21 5.77 8.37 5.29
C TRP A 21 6.48 7.27 6.09
N ILE A 22 7.71 6.87 5.70
CA ILE A 22 8.47 5.82 6.42
C ILE A 22 8.85 6.31 7.82
N ALA A 23 9.49 7.48 7.95
CA ALA A 23 9.86 8.04 9.26
C ALA A 23 8.66 8.37 10.16
N ARG A 24 7.48 8.63 9.57
CA ARG A 24 6.23 8.91 10.29
C ARG A 24 5.40 7.66 10.57
N LYS A 25 5.85 6.48 10.12
CA LYS A 25 5.08 5.26 10.27
C LYS A 25 4.96 4.91 11.75
N THR A 26 3.73 4.61 12.15
CA THR A 26 3.41 4.11 13.48
C THR A 26 3.00 2.66 13.38
N TRP A 27 3.11 1.94 14.49
CA TRP A 27 2.57 0.58 14.56
C TRP A 27 1.04 0.61 14.40
N ALA A 28 0.54 0.05 13.30
CA ALA A 28 -0.88 -0.02 12.96
C ALA A 28 -1.36 -1.48 12.83
N GLU A 29 -2.67 -1.70 12.90
CA GLU A 29 -3.34 -2.98 12.55
C GLU A 29 -2.63 -4.30 12.97
N PRO A 30 -2.35 -4.47 14.28
CA PRO A 30 -1.67 -5.66 14.76
C PRO A 30 -2.59 -6.88 14.81
N ASN A 31 -2.31 -7.90 14.00
CA ASN A 31 -3.01 -9.20 14.09
C ASN A 31 -2.28 -10.20 15.00
N PHE A 32 -1.04 -9.93 15.42
CA PHE A 32 -0.26 -10.82 16.26
C PHE A 32 -0.27 -10.35 17.71
N ILE A 33 -1.13 -10.95 18.52
CA ILE A 33 -1.09 -10.74 19.98
C ILE A 33 0.16 -11.42 20.58
N ASN A 34 0.71 -12.49 19.96
CA ASN A 34 1.85 -13.28 20.49
C ASN A 34 2.76 -13.93 19.40
N GLY A 35 3.07 -13.27 18.29
CA GLY A 35 3.76 -13.97 17.17
C GLY A 35 4.73 -13.18 16.30
N CYS A 36 4.94 -11.89 16.55
CA CYS A 36 5.84 -11.10 15.72
C CYS A 36 6.93 -10.45 16.58
N LEU A 37 8.19 -10.80 16.30
CA LEU A 37 9.33 -10.28 17.02
C LEU A 37 9.37 -8.75 16.92
N GLY A 38 9.49 -8.08 18.06
CA GLY A 38 9.54 -6.62 18.11
C GLY A 38 8.19 -5.91 18.18
N TYR A 39 7.06 -6.62 18.06
CA TYR A 39 5.72 -6.04 18.29
C TYR A 39 5.05 -6.53 19.58
N SER A 40 4.35 -5.63 20.27
CA SER A 40 3.41 -5.92 21.35
C SER A 40 2.22 -4.95 21.25
N SER A 41 1.04 -5.34 21.74
CA SER A 41 -0.18 -4.51 21.70
C SER A 41 0.03 -3.10 22.25
N SER A 42 0.89 -2.96 23.26
CA SER A 42 1.30 -1.69 23.87
C SER A 42 2.03 -0.72 22.92
N LYS A 43 2.58 -1.19 21.81
CA LYS A 43 3.27 -0.35 20.82
C LYS A 43 2.32 0.29 19.80
N LYS A 44 1.04 -0.10 19.74
CA LYS A 44 0.09 0.45 18.76
C LYS A 44 0.05 1.99 18.83
N GLY A 45 0.16 2.65 17.68
CA GLY A 45 0.16 4.11 17.57
C GLY A 45 1.50 4.79 17.89
N THR A 46 2.49 4.06 18.42
CA THR A 46 3.84 4.60 18.63
C THR A 46 4.66 4.60 17.34
N LYS A 47 5.64 5.50 17.23
CA LYS A 47 6.57 5.56 16.10
C LYS A 47 7.28 4.22 15.93
N LYS A 48 7.28 3.67 14.72
CA LYS A 48 7.83 2.34 14.44
C LYS A 48 9.36 2.34 14.44
N PHE A 49 9.96 3.44 13.97
CA PHE A 49 11.41 3.56 13.80
C PHE A 49 11.94 4.76 14.58
N PRO A 50 13.04 4.61 15.34
CA PRO A 50 13.69 5.74 16.00
C PRO A 50 14.52 6.61 15.04
N TRP A 51 14.39 6.43 13.73
CA TRP A 51 15.16 7.16 12.72
C TRP A 51 14.71 8.62 12.66
N ASN A 52 15.65 9.53 12.94
CA ASN A 52 15.47 10.98 12.85
C ASN A 52 16.28 11.55 11.68
N SER A 53 17.29 10.82 11.20
CA SER A 53 18.14 11.14 10.06
C SER A 53 18.51 9.87 9.26
N VAL A 54 19.19 10.05 8.13
CA VAL A 54 19.72 8.94 7.31
C VAL A 54 20.74 8.09 8.06
N ASP A 55 21.53 8.70 8.94
CA ASP A 55 22.61 8.03 9.66
C ASP A 55 22.07 7.05 10.72
N ASP A 56 20.80 7.19 11.10
CA ASP A 56 20.12 6.28 12.02
C ASP A 56 19.67 4.98 11.33
N VAL A 57 19.68 4.94 9.99
CA VAL A 57 19.17 3.83 9.20
C VAL A 57 20.26 2.76 9.03
N PRO A 58 20.02 1.50 9.43
CA PRO A 58 20.97 0.43 9.21
C PRO A 58 21.34 0.24 7.73
N ASN A 59 22.64 0.06 7.45
CA ASN A 59 23.18 -0.10 6.08
C ASN A 59 22.49 -1.21 5.26
N LYS A 60 21.95 -2.25 5.91
CA LYS A 60 21.22 -3.33 5.24
C LYS A 60 19.94 -2.87 4.50
N TYR A 61 19.44 -1.69 4.82
CA TYR A 61 18.27 -1.06 4.18
C TYR A 61 18.63 0.01 3.15
N ILE A 62 19.92 0.34 3.02
CA ILE A 62 20.40 1.41 2.14
C ILE A 62 21.09 0.76 0.94
N CYS A 63 20.76 1.24 -0.26
CA CYS A 63 21.44 0.84 -1.46
C CYS A 63 22.90 1.27 -1.47
N SER A 64 23.79 0.34 -1.77
CA SER A 64 25.20 0.62 -1.99
C SER A 64 25.79 -0.38 -2.98
N LYS A 65 27.05 -0.17 -3.37
CA LYS A 65 27.80 -1.15 -4.18
C LYS A 65 27.82 -2.55 -3.53
N ASN A 66 27.83 -2.60 -2.19
CA ASN A 66 27.87 -3.85 -1.42
C ASN A 66 26.48 -4.30 -0.92
N ASN A 67 25.43 -3.50 -1.18
CA ASN A 67 24.04 -3.84 -0.86
C ASN A 67 23.15 -3.46 -2.06
N PRO A 68 23.04 -4.35 -3.06
CA PRO A 68 22.31 -4.08 -4.29
C PRO A 68 20.85 -3.73 -4.06
N LYS A 69 20.22 -3.06 -5.05
CA LYS A 69 18.84 -2.58 -4.99
C LYS A 69 17.87 -3.63 -4.47
N GLU A 70 17.83 -4.80 -5.11
CA GLU A 70 16.88 -5.86 -4.81
C GLU A 70 16.97 -6.31 -3.34
N THR A 71 18.19 -6.53 -2.85
CA THR A 71 18.45 -6.91 -1.45
C THR A 71 18.05 -5.80 -0.49
N ALA A 72 18.50 -4.56 -0.73
CA ALA A 72 18.24 -3.42 0.15
C ALA A 72 16.73 -3.11 0.25
N GLU A 73 16.04 -3.13 -0.89
CA GLU A 73 14.60 -2.87 -0.99
C GLU A 73 13.79 -3.97 -0.31
N LYS A 74 14.15 -5.24 -0.55
CA LYS A 74 13.52 -6.37 0.12
C LYS A 74 13.64 -6.27 1.63
N ASN A 75 14.83 -6.00 2.14
CA ASN A 75 15.05 -5.85 3.58
C ASN A 75 14.26 -4.67 4.14
N LEU A 76 14.33 -3.51 3.50
CA LEU A 76 13.68 -2.29 3.97
C LEU A 76 12.16 -2.48 4.02
N LEU A 77 11.52 -2.94 2.95
CA LEU A 77 10.05 -3.07 2.92
C LEU A 77 9.56 -4.18 3.84
N SER A 78 10.32 -5.27 3.97
CA SER A 78 10.03 -6.32 4.96
C SER A 78 10.04 -5.76 6.38
N TYR A 79 11.04 -4.96 6.73
CA TYR A 79 11.11 -4.30 8.02
C TYR A 79 10.04 -3.21 8.20
N VAL A 80 9.74 -2.45 7.14
CA VAL A 80 8.75 -1.36 7.19
C VAL A 80 7.35 -1.92 7.44
N TYR A 81 6.98 -3.01 6.78
CA TYR A 81 5.64 -3.60 6.83
C TYR A 81 5.50 -4.81 7.77
N GLN A 82 6.54 -5.15 8.53
CA GLN A 82 6.49 -6.26 9.47
C GLN A 82 5.35 -6.14 10.48
N CYS A 83 4.76 -7.28 10.87
CA CYS A 83 3.74 -7.41 11.90
C CYS A 83 2.43 -6.63 11.66
N GLU A 84 2.17 -6.17 10.44
CA GLU A 84 0.97 -5.40 10.08
C GLU A 84 0.15 -6.14 9.03
N GLY A 85 -1.17 -6.19 9.20
CA GLY A 85 -2.07 -6.74 8.18
C GLY A 85 -1.75 -8.19 7.75
N ASP A 86 -1.46 -9.06 8.73
CA ASP A 86 -1.02 -10.46 8.56
C ASP A 86 0.37 -10.68 7.94
N ASN A 87 1.15 -9.63 7.73
CA ASN A 87 2.56 -9.81 7.41
C ASN A 87 3.33 -10.34 8.62
N GLY A 88 4.20 -11.32 8.42
CA GLY A 88 5.16 -11.77 9.44
C GLY A 88 6.19 -10.71 9.84
N ASP A 89 7.23 -11.13 10.57
CA ASP A 89 8.37 -10.28 10.89
C ASP A 89 9.24 -9.98 9.67
N GLU A 90 10.33 -9.21 9.84
CA GLU A 90 11.26 -8.90 8.74
C GLU A 90 11.77 -10.15 8.01
N GLU A 91 12.09 -11.22 8.76
CA GLU A 91 12.65 -12.48 8.22
C GLU A 91 11.65 -13.24 7.34
N SER A 92 10.34 -13.07 7.57
CA SER A 92 9.30 -13.64 6.70
C SER A 92 9.34 -13.08 5.27
N THR A 93 9.88 -11.87 5.10
CA THR A 93 9.88 -11.10 3.85
C THR A 93 8.49 -10.72 3.32
N ASP A 94 7.44 -10.96 4.11
CA ASP A 94 6.05 -10.67 3.75
C ASP A 94 5.85 -9.17 3.44
N GLY A 95 6.58 -8.29 4.13
CA GLY A 95 6.46 -6.86 3.88
C GLY A 95 6.91 -6.42 2.49
N TYR A 96 7.95 -7.05 1.92
CA TYR A 96 8.32 -6.85 0.52
C TYR A 96 7.35 -7.56 -0.43
N LYS A 97 6.99 -8.81 -0.11
CA LYS A 97 6.10 -9.62 -0.94
C LYS A 97 4.74 -8.94 -1.14
N TYR A 98 4.13 -8.42 -0.08
CA TYR A 98 2.79 -7.80 -0.09
C TYR A 98 2.84 -6.27 0.04
N ARG A 99 3.90 -5.65 -0.54
CA ARG A 99 4.00 -4.19 -0.72
C ARG A 99 2.93 -3.66 -1.67
N GLY A 100 2.80 -2.34 -1.77
CA GLY A 100 1.79 -1.70 -2.62
C GLY A 100 1.93 -2.06 -4.12
N HIS A 101 0.88 -2.66 -4.68
CA HIS A 101 0.75 -2.92 -6.12
C HIS A 101 -0.56 -2.38 -6.71
N GLY A 102 -0.54 -2.15 -8.02
CA GLY A 102 -1.73 -1.79 -8.80
C GLY A 102 -2.29 -0.39 -8.53
N TRP A 103 -3.48 -0.12 -9.08
CA TRP A 103 -4.08 1.21 -9.16
C TRP A 103 -4.47 1.80 -7.81
N ILE A 104 -4.88 0.95 -6.87
CA ILE A 104 -5.29 1.34 -5.53
C ILE A 104 -4.19 1.15 -4.49
N GLN A 105 -3.00 0.68 -4.90
CA GLN A 105 -1.88 0.31 -4.02
C GLN A 105 -2.33 -0.71 -2.97
N LEU A 106 -2.70 -1.91 -3.43
CA LEU A 106 -3.07 -3.01 -2.56
C LEU A 106 -1.86 -3.44 -1.72
N THR A 107 -1.99 -3.37 -0.39
CA THR A 107 -0.91 -3.65 0.57
C THR A 107 -1.39 -4.58 1.67
N TRP A 108 -0.46 -5.31 2.28
CA TRP A 108 -0.62 -6.30 3.37
C TRP A 108 -1.17 -7.66 2.94
N LYS A 109 -0.58 -8.73 3.47
CA LYS A 109 -0.93 -10.13 3.19
C LYS A 109 -2.42 -10.40 3.29
N LYS A 110 -3.10 -9.89 4.31
CA LYS A 110 -4.55 -10.09 4.51
C LYS A 110 -5.38 -9.61 3.32
N GLN A 111 -4.95 -8.52 2.68
CA GLN A 111 -5.66 -7.94 1.54
C GLN A 111 -5.43 -8.79 0.30
N TYR A 112 -4.20 -9.26 0.08
CA TYR A 112 -3.88 -10.20 -1.01
C TYR A 112 -4.65 -11.51 -0.87
N VAL A 113 -4.72 -12.09 0.33
CA VAL A 113 -5.48 -13.32 0.58
C VAL A 113 -6.98 -13.12 0.32
N GLN A 114 -7.57 -12.02 0.81
CA GLN A 114 -8.98 -11.72 0.54
C GLN A 114 -9.25 -11.49 -0.95
N PHE A 115 -8.37 -10.76 -1.63
CA PHE A 115 -8.49 -10.53 -3.06
C PHE A 115 -8.35 -11.82 -3.88
N ASN A 116 -7.35 -12.65 -3.57
CA ASN A 116 -7.13 -13.96 -4.20
C ASN A 116 -8.37 -14.86 -4.08
N ASN A 117 -8.95 -14.96 -2.89
CA ASN A 117 -10.15 -15.76 -2.65
C ASN A 117 -11.38 -15.19 -3.37
N TRP A 118 -11.49 -13.86 -3.45
CA TRP A 118 -12.55 -13.22 -4.22
C TRP A 118 -12.41 -13.51 -5.71
N MET A 119 -11.21 -13.43 -6.30
CA MET A 119 -11.01 -13.77 -7.71
C MET A 119 -11.37 -15.23 -8.00
N LYS A 120 -10.95 -16.17 -7.14
CA LYS A 120 -11.34 -17.60 -7.26
C LYS A 120 -12.85 -17.79 -7.38
N THR A 121 -13.62 -16.93 -6.72
CA THR A 121 -15.08 -17.03 -6.65
C THR A 121 -15.78 -16.27 -7.78
N TYR A 122 -15.34 -15.05 -8.06
CA TYR A 122 -16.10 -14.10 -8.89
C TYR A 122 -15.48 -13.85 -10.27
N THR A 123 -14.20 -14.18 -10.46
CA THR A 123 -13.49 -14.04 -11.73
C THR A 123 -12.62 -15.28 -12.01
N PRO A 124 -13.18 -16.50 -11.98
CA PRO A 124 -12.40 -17.74 -12.09
C PRO A 124 -11.64 -17.85 -13.42
N ASP A 125 -12.16 -17.27 -14.50
CA ASP A 125 -11.50 -17.29 -15.82
C ASP A 125 -10.23 -16.43 -15.87
N ASP A 126 -10.18 -15.36 -15.05
CA ASP A 126 -9.03 -14.47 -14.91
C ASP A 126 -8.16 -14.82 -13.69
N PHE A 127 -8.49 -15.89 -12.96
CA PHE A 127 -7.83 -16.21 -11.70
C PHE A 127 -6.34 -16.51 -11.90
N LYS A 128 -5.50 -15.80 -11.14
CA LYS A 128 -4.07 -16.09 -10.95
C LYS A 128 -3.75 -16.01 -9.47
N ASP A 129 -2.92 -16.92 -8.96
CA ASP A 129 -2.60 -16.91 -7.53
C ASP A 129 -1.64 -15.76 -7.18
N VAL A 130 -2.23 -14.67 -6.70
CA VAL A 130 -1.52 -13.46 -6.27
C VAL A 130 -0.98 -13.57 -4.85
N VAL A 131 -1.32 -14.63 -4.10
CA VAL A 131 -0.69 -14.90 -2.80
C VAL A 131 0.68 -15.51 -3.03
N ASP A 132 0.81 -16.41 -3.98
CA ASP A 132 2.11 -16.99 -4.34
C ASP A 132 2.95 -16.04 -5.21
N ASN A 133 2.32 -15.33 -6.15
CA ASN A 133 2.98 -14.41 -7.08
C ASN A 133 2.38 -12.99 -7.00
N SER A 134 2.72 -12.27 -5.93
CA SER A 134 2.13 -10.95 -5.63
C SER A 134 2.44 -9.85 -6.65
N ASP A 135 3.59 -9.92 -7.33
CA ASP A 135 3.98 -8.95 -8.36
C ASP A 135 3.03 -8.95 -9.57
N LEU A 136 2.23 -10.02 -9.77
CA LEU A 136 1.21 -10.08 -10.82
C LEU A 136 0.22 -8.91 -10.80
N ILE A 137 -0.09 -8.34 -9.62
CA ILE A 137 -0.97 -7.17 -9.53
C ILE A 137 -0.34 -5.93 -10.19
N GLY A 138 0.99 -5.83 -10.20
CA GLY A 138 1.70 -4.73 -10.86
C GLY A 138 2.06 -5.00 -12.32
N GLU A 139 2.18 -6.28 -12.70
CA GLU A 139 2.66 -6.71 -14.02
C GLU A 139 1.51 -7.02 -15.00
N ASP A 140 0.41 -7.57 -14.51
CA ASP A 140 -0.75 -7.93 -15.30
C ASP A 140 -1.85 -6.86 -15.18
N LYS A 141 -2.12 -6.18 -16.29
CA LYS A 141 -3.10 -5.07 -16.34
C LYS A 141 -4.53 -5.51 -16.02
N THR A 142 -4.89 -6.74 -16.33
CA THR A 142 -6.22 -7.29 -16.02
C THR A 142 -6.32 -7.51 -14.52
N ILE A 143 -5.33 -8.16 -13.91
CA ILE A 143 -5.29 -8.37 -12.45
C ILE A 143 -5.21 -7.03 -11.70
N ASP A 144 -4.43 -6.08 -12.19
CA ASP A 144 -4.35 -4.71 -11.66
C ASP A 144 -5.74 -4.06 -11.60
N ALA A 145 -6.45 -4.03 -12.74
CA ALA A 145 -7.78 -3.43 -12.84
C ALA A 145 -8.80 -4.13 -11.93
N ILE A 146 -8.81 -5.47 -11.94
CA ILE A 146 -9.71 -6.28 -11.10
C ILE A 146 -9.42 -6.02 -9.61
N SER A 147 -8.16 -5.86 -9.20
CA SER A 147 -7.80 -5.55 -7.80
C SER A 147 -8.40 -4.21 -7.34
N GLY A 148 -8.37 -3.20 -8.21
CA GLY A 148 -8.99 -1.90 -7.96
C GLY A 148 -10.51 -2.00 -7.85
N MET A 149 -11.15 -2.74 -8.75
CA MET A 149 -12.60 -2.96 -8.74
C MET A 149 -13.04 -3.75 -7.50
N TRP A 150 -12.31 -4.79 -7.13
CA TRP A 150 -12.55 -5.58 -5.92
C TRP A 150 -12.50 -4.69 -4.67
N TYR A 151 -11.47 -3.85 -4.53
CA TYR A 151 -11.36 -2.95 -3.40
C TYR A 151 -12.56 -1.98 -3.37
N TRP A 152 -12.88 -1.38 -4.51
CA TRP A 152 -13.98 -0.44 -4.64
C TRP A 152 -15.34 -1.06 -4.25
N GLN A 153 -15.62 -2.25 -4.76
CA GLN A 153 -16.87 -2.98 -4.51
C GLN A 153 -16.96 -3.44 -3.05
N THR A 154 -15.95 -4.13 -2.54
CA THR A 154 -16.00 -4.73 -1.20
C THR A 154 -15.96 -3.71 -0.07
N ARG A 155 -15.58 -2.46 -0.36
CA ARG A 155 -15.61 -1.34 0.60
C ARG A 155 -16.82 -0.42 0.40
N GLY A 156 -17.72 -0.76 -0.53
CA GLY A 156 -18.99 -0.07 -0.75
C GLY A 156 -18.82 1.38 -1.25
N LEU A 157 -17.82 1.63 -2.10
CA LEU A 157 -17.51 2.99 -2.55
C LEU A 157 -18.58 3.54 -3.50
N ASN A 158 -19.31 2.68 -4.22
CA ASN A 158 -20.43 3.10 -5.09
C ASN A 158 -21.44 3.99 -4.35
N THR A 159 -21.93 3.54 -3.19
CA THR A 159 -22.91 4.31 -2.40
C THR A 159 -22.37 5.68 -1.99
N THR A 160 -21.07 5.80 -1.72
CA THR A 160 -20.46 7.11 -1.43
C THR A 160 -20.33 7.94 -2.71
N ALA A 161 -19.90 7.33 -3.82
CA ALA A 161 -19.73 7.99 -5.10
C ALA A 161 -21.04 8.57 -5.65
N ASP A 162 -22.16 7.87 -5.48
CA ASP A 162 -23.49 8.32 -5.95
C ASP A 162 -23.94 9.64 -5.31
N THR A 163 -23.42 9.95 -4.12
CA THR A 163 -23.68 11.22 -3.41
C THR A 163 -22.85 12.38 -3.94
N LEU A 164 -21.78 12.10 -4.68
CA LEU A 164 -20.92 13.12 -5.29
C LEU A 164 -21.53 13.58 -6.61
N LYS A 165 -21.45 14.90 -6.84
CA LYS A 165 -21.87 15.53 -8.09
C LYS A 165 -20.72 16.33 -8.65
N GLU A 166 -20.80 16.64 -9.94
CA GLU A 166 -19.93 17.64 -10.54
C GLU A 166 -19.94 18.93 -9.71
N GLY A 167 -18.78 19.53 -9.52
CA GLY A 167 -18.65 20.76 -8.74
C GLY A 167 -18.84 20.56 -7.22
N CYS A 168 -18.89 19.31 -6.73
CA CYS A 168 -18.94 19.08 -5.28
C CYS A 168 -17.75 19.72 -4.57
N SER A 169 -17.97 20.13 -3.31
CA SER A 169 -16.92 20.75 -2.49
C SER A 169 -15.78 19.77 -2.19
N LEU A 170 -14.60 20.30 -1.85
CA LEU A 170 -13.47 19.47 -1.40
C LEU A 170 -13.83 18.62 -0.17
N LYS A 171 -14.64 19.16 0.74
CA LYS A 171 -15.12 18.46 1.94
C LYS A 171 -16.08 17.32 1.60
N SER A 172 -16.96 17.52 0.62
CA SER A 172 -17.83 16.46 0.11
C SER A 172 -17.01 15.34 -0.53
N PHE A 173 -16.04 15.69 -1.39
CA PHE A 173 -15.13 14.74 -2.03
C PHE A 173 -14.26 13.96 -1.03
N GLU A 174 -13.85 14.58 0.08
CA GLU A 174 -13.06 13.94 1.12
C GLU A 174 -13.73 12.66 1.67
N THR A 175 -15.06 12.57 1.62
CA THR A 175 -15.81 11.39 2.08
C THR A 175 -15.42 10.10 1.34
N ILE A 176 -15.23 10.16 0.01
CA ILE A 176 -14.79 9.00 -0.78
C ILE A 176 -13.28 8.80 -0.68
N SER A 177 -12.52 9.90 -0.61
CA SER A 177 -11.06 9.85 -0.43
C SER A 177 -10.69 9.09 0.86
N LYS A 178 -11.45 9.32 1.94
CA LYS A 178 -11.29 8.61 3.23
C LYS A 178 -11.56 7.11 3.18
N LYS A 179 -12.38 6.64 2.23
CA LYS A 179 -12.62 5.20 2.02
C LYS A 179 -11.42 4.50 1.39
N VAL A 180 -10.61 5.23 0.63
CA VAL A 180 -9.37 4.75 0.02
C VAL A 180 -8.18 4.93 0.96
N ASN A 181 -8.08 6.11 1.59
CA ASN A 181 -7.04 6.42 2.55
C ASN A 181 -7.65 7.24 3.69
N SER A 182 -7.70 6.68 4.90
CA SER A 182 -8.35 7.32 6.06
C SER A 182 -7.80 8.71 6.41
N ALA A 183 -6.54 8.98 6.09
CA ALA A 183 -5.90 10.28 6.29
C ALA A 183 -6.21 11.30 5.17
N ALA A 184 -6.90 10.87 4.11
CA ALA A 184 -7.25 11.67 2.93
C ALA A 184 -6.05 12.43 2.33
N LEU A 185 -4.88 11.78 2.28
CA LEU A 185 -3.67 12.41 1.74
C LEU A 185 -3.87 12.78 0.27
N ASP A 186 -3.37 13.97 -0.11
CA ASP A 186 -3.49 14.56 -1.44
C ASP A 186 -4.95 14.70 -1.93
N ASN A 187 -5.89 14.99 -1.02
CA ASN A 187 -7.32 15.10 -1.36
C ASN A 187 -7.62 16.13 -2.46
N ASP A 188 -6.88 17.24 -2.45
CA ASP A 188 -6.93 18.30 -3.47
C ASP A 188 -6.57 17.76 -4.87
N LYS A 189 -5.44 17.05 -4.98
CA LYS A 189 -5.00 16.46 -6.26
C LYS A 189 -5.94 15.34 -6.72
N ARG A 190 -6.43 14.52 -5.79
CA ARG A 190 -7.43 13.48 -6.08
C ARG A 190 -8.71 14.11 -6.64
N LYS A 191 -9.16 15.23 -6.07
CA LYS A 191 -10.32 15.97 -6.56
C LYS A 191 -10.07 16.57 -7.95
N GLU A 192 -8.90 17.15 -8.18
CA GLU A 192 -8.54 17.71 -9.49
C GLU A 192 -8.65 16.64 -10.61
N ILE A 193 -8.15 15.43 -10.34
CA ILE A 193 -8.25 14.30 -11.29
C ILE A 193 -9.72 13.91 -11.50
N PHE A 194 -10.52 13.86 -10.43
CA PHE A 194 -11.95 13.58 -10.51
C PHE A 194 -12.71 14.61 -11.36
N ASP A 195 -12.45 15.91 -11.14
CA ASP A 195 -13.09 16.98 -11.89
C ASP A 195 -12.73 16.89 -13.39
N LYS A 196 -11.46 16.61 -13.71
CA LYS A 196 -10.98 16.38 -15.09
C LYS A 196 -11.66 15.15 -15.72
N ALA A 197 -11.82 14.06 -14.97
CA ALA A 197 -12.49 12.86 -15.47
C ALA A 197 -13.97 13.13 -15.79
N ILE A 198 -14.68 13.86 -14.92
CA ILE A 198 -16.07 14.26 -15.19
C ILE A 198 -16.19 15.09 -16.46
N GLN A 199 -15.26 16.02 -16.71
CA GLN A 199 -15.31 16.85 -17.93
C GLN A 199 -15.18 16.04 -19.22
N ILE A 200 -14.48 14.90 -19.18
CA ILE A 200 -14.25 14.03 -20.35
C ILE A 200 -15.39 13.02 -20.55
N LEU A 201 -15.97 12.50 -19.47
CA LEU A 201 -16.96 11.43 -19.51
C LEU A 201 -18.40 11.91 -19.75
N LYS A 202 -18.60 13.22 -19.82
CA LYS A 202 -19.84 13.85 -20.27
C LYS A 202 -20.01 13.72 -21.78
#